data_AF-A0A1Y0LFG4-F1
#
_entry.id   AF-A0A1Y0LFG4-F1
#
_cell.length_a   1.000
_cell.length_b   1.000
_cell.length_c   1.000
_cell.angle_alpha   90.00
_cell.angle_beta   90.00
_cell.angle_gamma   90.00
#
_symmetry.space_group_name_H-M   'P 1'
#
loop_
_entity.id
_entity.type
_entity.pdbx_description
1 polymer ?
#
loop_
_entity_poly.entity_id
_entity_poly.type
_entity_poly.pdbx_seq_one_letter_code
_entity_poly.pdbx_strand_id
1 'polypeptide(L)' 'MGTKKAFAVVTALSLLSFYSVAETVTATADNLDDAEAVIAAQAKKAGESYTITEATMNNEVHMTAELHK' A
#
# COMPACT_ATOMS: atom_id res chain seq x y z
N MET A 1 -3.70 -56.08 11.89
CA MET A 1 -2.93 -55.31 12.89
C MET A 1 -1.76 -54.66 12.17
N GLY A 2 -1.63 -53.33 12.26
CA GLY A 2 -0.58 -52.53 11.59
C GLY A 2 -1.14 -51.63 10.50
N THR A 3 -1.90 -50.56 10.80
CA THR A 3 -1.35 -49.22 11.09
C THR A 3 -0.05 -48.94 10.31
N LYS A 4 -0.05 -48.04 9.32
CA LYS A 4 0.54 -46.68 9.35
C LYS A 4 0.13 -45.97 8.05
N LYS A 5 -0.78 -44.99 8.13
CA LYS A 5 -0.52 -43.54 8.18
C LYS A 5 -0.78 -42.90 6.81
N ALA A 6 -2.01 -42.43 6.63
CA ALA A 6 -2.31 -41.33 5.73
C ALA A 6 -1.37 -40.17 6.07
N PHE A 7 -0.39 -39.88 5.22
CA PHE A 7 0.44 -38.70 5.39
C PHE A 7 1.13 -38.31 4.08
N ALA A 8 0.37 -37.69 3.20
CA ALA A 8 0.94 -36.87 2.13
C ALA A 8 -0.11 -35.86 1.66
N VAL A 9 -0.70 -35.08 2.58
CA VAL A 9 -1.21 -33.76 2.20
C VAL A 9 0.02 -32.87 2.12
N VAL A 10 0.63 -32.82 0.93
CA VAL A 10 1.65 -31.84 0.60
C VAL A 10 0.92 -30.51 0.50
N THR A 11 0.84 -29.79 1.61
CA THR A 11 0.51 -28.37 1.64
C THR A 11 1.66 -27.60 0.99
N ALA A 12 1.78 -27.69 -0.33
CA ALA A 12 2.39 -26.60 -1.08
C ALA A 12 1.30 -25.54 -1.20
N LEU A 13 1.10 -24.77 -0.12
CA LEU A 13 0.54 -23.42 -0.17
C LEU A 13 1.56 -22.53 -0.91
N SER A 14 1.87 -22.93 -2.14
CA SER A 14 2.79 -22.24 -3.02
C SER A 14 2.00 -21.17 -3.75
N LEU A 15 2.57 -19.96 -3.73
CA LEU A 15 2.18 -18.81 -4.54
C LEU A 15 1.02 -17.99 -3.97
N LEU A 16 1.16 -17.51 -2.72
CA LEU A 16 0.80 -16.10 -2.51
C LEU A 16 1.86 -15.30 -3.26
N SER A 17 1.67 -15.19 -4.58
CA SER A 17 2.40 -14.26 -5.43
C SER A 17 2.27 -12.91 -4.76
N PHE A 18 3.40 -12.34 -4.35
CA PHE A 18 3.50 -11.03 -3.76
C PHE A 18 2.78 -10.05 -4.70
N TYR A 19 1.55 -9.68 -4.33
CA TYR A 19 0.88 -8.52 -4.89
C TYR A 19 1.66 -7.32 -4.38
N SER A 20 2.77 -6.99 -5.02
CA SER A 20 3.44 -5.71 -4.85
C SER A 20 2.58 -4.66 -5.56
N VAL A 21 1.41 -4.38 -4.99
CA VAL A 21 0.61 -3.21 -5.36
C VAL A 21 1.33 -2.03 -4.72
N ALA A 22 1.66 -1.02 -5.53
CA ALA A 22 2.15 0.25 -4.99
C ALA A 22 1.09 0.81 -4.04
N GLU A 23 1.48 1.07 -2.78
CA GLU A 23 0.54 1.56 -1.78
C GLU A 23 0.15 2.98 -2.16
N THR A 24 -1.14 3.20 -2.45
CA THR A 24 -1.64 4.53 -2.77
C THR A 24 -2.16 5.19 -1.50
N VAL A 25 -1.72 6.43 -1.26
CA VAL A 25 -2.21 7.27 -0.17
C VAL A 25 -2.92 8.48 -0.73
N THR A 26 -4.04 8.84 -0.10
CA THR A 26 -4.82 10.02 -0.46
C THR A 26 -4.85 10.97 0.73
N ALA A 27 -4.74 12.27 0.45
CA ALA A 27 -4.86 13.34 1.42
C ALA A 27 -5.88 14.37 0.93
N THR A 28 -6.64 14.91 1.89
CA THR A 28 -7.58 16.01 1.65
C THR A 28 -7.22 17.16 2.57
N ALA A 29 -7.02 18.36 2.03
CA ALA A 29 -6.68 19.55 2.81
C ALA A 29 -7.13 20.86 2.12
N ASP A 30 -7.06 21.99 2.84
CA ASP A 30 -7.47 23.30 2.32
C ASP A 30 -6.53 23.87 1.24
N ASN A 31 -5.28 23.41 1.21
CA ASN A 31 -4.28 23.84 0.24
C ASN A 31 -3.30 22.71 -0.13
N LEU A 32 -2.51 22.93 -1.19
CA LEU A 32 -1.60 21.93 -1.74
C LEU A 32 -0.50 21.54 -0.76
N ASP A 33 0.04 22.51 -0.02
CA ASP A 33 1.14 22.29 0.92
C ASP A 33 0.69 21.41 2.10
N ASP A 34 -0.51 21.64 2.62
CA ASP A 34 -1.09 20.83 3.70
C ASP A 34 -1.40 19.40 3.22
N ALA A 35 -1.93 19.26 2.00
CA ALA A 35 -2.19 17.95 1.41
C ALA A 35 -0.87 17.17 1.19
N GLU A 36 0.16 17.83 0.67
CA GLU A 36 1.47 17.22 0.48
C GLU A 36 2.12 16.86 1.81
N ALA A 37 2.04 17.72 2.83
CA ALA A 37 2.58 17.45 4.16
C ALA A 37 1.97 16.18 4.77
N VAL A 38 0.67 15.94 4.54
CA VAL A 38 -0.02 14.72 4.98
C VAL A 38 0.48 13.49 4.23
N ILE A 39 0.67 13.58 2.91
CA ILE A 39 1.24 12.48 2.10
C ILE A 39 2.69 12.19 2.52
N ALA A 40 3.52 13.22 2.67
CA ALA A 40 4.91 13.09 3.10
C ALA A 40 5.03 12.47 4.50
N ALA A 41 4.12 12.82 5.41
CA ALA A 41 4.05 12.20 6.73
C ALA A 41 3.66 10.72 6.67
N GLN A 42 2.76 10.33 5.77
CA GLN A 42 2.38 8.93 5.54
C GLN A 42 3.55 8.14 4.93
N ALA A 43 4.18 8.66 3.88
CA ALA A 43 5.35 8.07 3.24
C ALA A 43 6.50 7.87 4.24
N LYS A 44 6.79 8.88 5.05
CA LYS A 44 7.81 8.81 6.10
C LYS A 44 7.49 7.77 7.18
N LYS A 45 6.22 7.57 7.53
CA LYS A 45 5.78 6.52 8.48
C LYS A 45 5.94 5.13 7.89
N ALA A 46 5.65 4.97 6.59
CA ALA A 46 5.87 3.74 5.85
C ALA A 46 7.37 3.46 5.61
N GLY A 47 8.22 4.50 5.69
CA GLY A 47 9.63 4.41 5.33
C GLY A 47 9.83 4.31 3.82
N GLU A 48 8.89 4.87 3.06
CA GLU A 48 8.85 4.84 1.60
C GLU A 48 8.96 6.27 1.04
N SER A 49 9.42 6.36 -0.19
CA SER A 49 9.33 7.57 -1.00
C SER A 49 7.93 7.66 -1.62
N TYR A 50 7.53 8.83 -2.10
CA TYR A 50 6.20 9.03 -2.68
C TYR A 50 6.29 9.80 -4.00
N THR A 51 5.36 9.49 -4.90
CA THR A 51 5.13 10.25 -6.13
C THR A 51 3.68 10.62 -6.19
N ILE A 52 3.37 11.93 -6.25
CA ILE A 52 2.00 12.39 -6.45
C ILE A 52 1.56 11.98 -7.86
N THR A 53 0.47 11.21 -7.94
CA THR A 53 -0.10 10.73 -9.19
C THR A 53 -1.34 11.52 -9.59
N GLU A 54 -2.06 12.07 -8.61
CA GLU A 54 -3.18 12.97 -8.86
C GLU A 54 -3.23 14.12 -7.85
N ALA A 55 -3.61 15.30 -8.31
CA ALA A 55 -3.94 16.44 -7.46
C ALA A 55 -5.12 17.19 -8.10
N THR A 56 -6.27 17.14 -7.43
CA THR A 56 -7.48 17.85 -7.85
C THR A 56 -7.81 18.90 -6.81
N MET A 57 -7.96 20.15 -7.24
CA MET A 57 -8.35 21.26 -6.38
C MET A 57 -9.70 21.78 -6.84
N ASN A 58 -10.71 21.55 -6.00
CA ASN A 58 -12.04 22.15 -6.17
C ASN A 58 -12.25 23.17 -5.03
N ASN A 59 -13.00 22.78 -4.00
CA ASN A 59 -13.16 23.55 -2.77
C ASN A 59 -12.09 23.19 -1.73
N GLU A 60 -11.57 21.97 -1.80
CA GLU A 60 -10.46 21.42 -1.04
C GLU A 60 -9.52 20.72 -2.03
N VAL A 61 -8.26 20.55 -1.65
CA VAL A 61 -7.27 19.76 -2.37
C VAL A 61 -7.47 18.30 -2.04
N HIS A 62 -7.75 17.50 -3.07
CA HIS A 62 -7.70 16.05 -3.04
C HIS A 62 -6.44 15.61 -3.77
N MET A 63 -5.49 15.01 -3.05
CA MET A 63 -4.20 14.61 -3.58
C MET A 63 -4.00 13.11 -3.35
N THR A 64 -3.55 12.40 -4.38
CA THR A 64 -3.21 10.98 -4.30
C THR A 64 -1.76 10.79 -4.70
N ALA A 65 -1.04 9.96 -3.96
CA ALA A 65 0.33 9.59 -4.24
C ALA A 65 0.52 8.09 -4.16
N GLU A 66 1.44 7.58 -4.97
CA GLU A 66 1.94 6.22 -4.90
C GLU A 66 3.20 6.19 -4.05
N LEU A 67 3.18 5.36 -3.00
CA LEU A 67 4.32 5.04 -2.18
C LEU A 67 5.18 3.97 -2.86
N HIS A 68 6.49 4.18 -2.80
CA HIS A 68 7.49 3.31 -3.37
C HIS A 68 8.70 3.22 -2.47
N LYS A 69 9.22 2.00 -2.33
CA LYS A 69 10.36 1.70 -1.47
C LYS A 69 11.70 2.16 -2.07
#